data_AF-A0A9D4PAB1-F1
#
_entry.id   AF-A0A9D4PAB1-F1
#
_cell.length_a   1.000
_cell.length_b   1.000
_cell.length_c   1.000
_cell.angle_alpha   90.00
_cell.angle_beta   90.00
_cell.angle_gamma   90.00
#
_symmetry.space_group_name_H-M   'P 1'
#
loop_
_entity.id
_entity.type
_entity.pdbx_description
1 polymer ?
#
loop_
_entity_poly.entity_id
_entity_poly.type
_entity_poly.pdbx_seq_one_letter_code
_entity_poly.pdbx_strand_id
1 'polypeptide(L)'
;MGADISDDEGLKTCAKYFQQASGIFQQMKHCAPNVHHDLTPDLEADTVSALQALMLAQAQESFFRKATADKMKDMIIAKVASQCEELYGDAAKQMGRDSLKSIWDREWLPIVVSKQAAFGAIAQYHQALLCHANKNVGEELARLQHAMDLMKTSEAQAGPSFSFRDEVRKISLLYEDVKKDNDFIYHARVPEIRSLSAIGKAVLAKPLPVPEKFSTSGQDLFGALLPVSVSQAVQKFEVRKTEIVNGEIARLRQQTQFLNGVLASMNLPAALEDTTGNSLPPSIRDKAEAGERLLKEEEESDRELRAQFRERWTRSPSEKLNEPLRNSLAKYKEIMRVATEADKTVQEKFQKHQRHIELLSASDVSGLLV
;
A
#
# COMPACT_ATOMS: atom_id res chain seq x y z
N MET A 1 -7.09 -14.15 22.29
CA MET A 1 -8.54 -14.37 22.30
C MET A 1 -8.80 -15.76 21.74
N GLY A 2 -8.88 -16.78 22.61
CA GLY A 2 -9.29 -18.12 22.20
C GLY A 2 -10.80 -18.15 22.16
N ALA A 3 -11.39 -18.06 20.96
CA ALA A 3 -12.82 -18.34 20.81
C ALA A 3 -13.04 -19.81 21.19
N ASP A 4 -14.01 -20.07 22.04
CA ASP A 4 -14.41 -21.44 22.39
C ASP A 4 -14.87 -22.13 21.11
N ILE A 5 -14.16 -23.19 20.72
CA ILE A 5 -14.49 -24.03 19.56
C ILE A 5 -15.81 -24.80 19.72
N SER A 6 -16.45 -24.66 20.88
CA SER A 6 -17.76 -25.22 21.22
C SER A 6 -18.93 -24.28 20.90
N ASP A 7 -18.66 -22.99 20.61
CA ASP A 7 -19.68 -21.98 20.30
C ASP A 7 -19.81 -21.75 18.77
N ASP A 8 -21.04 -21.70 18.27
CA ASP A 8 -21.34 -21.58 16.83
C ASP A 8 -20.81 -20.27 16.23
N GLU A 9 -20.92 -19.18 16.99
CA GLU A 9 -20.35 -17.87 16.61
C GLU A 9 -18.82 -17.88 16.64
N GLY A 10 -18.22 -18.66 17.55
CA GLY A 10 -16.79 -18.92 17.59
C GLY A 10 -16.29 -19.59 16.31
N LEU A 11 -16.97 -20.65 15.86
CA LEU A 11 -16.60 -21.39 14.63
C LEU A 11 -16.74 -20.53 13.36
N LYS A 12 -17.81 -19.74 13.24
CA LYS A 12 -17.98 -18.81 12.11
C LYS A 12 -16.88 -17.75 12.09
N THR A 13 -16.56 -17.20 13.26
CA THR A 13 -15.53 -16.16 13.40
C THR A 13 -14.13 -16.71 13.08
N CYS A 14 -13.80 -17.91 13.58
CA CYS A 14 -12.57 -18.62 13.24
C CYS A 14 -12.45 -18.86 11.72
N ALA A 15 -13.50 -19.41 11.09
CA ALA A 15 -13.52 -19.65 9.65
C ALA A 15 -13.32 -18.34 8.86
N LYS A 16 -13.93 -17.24 9.30
CA LYS A 16 -13.73 -15.92 8.68
C LYS A 16 -12.29 -15.43 8.82
N TYR A 17 -11.71 -15.48 10.02
CA TYR A 17 -10.35 -15.00 10.25
C TYR A 17 -9.29 -15.82 9.53
N PHE A 18 -9.43 -17.14 9.47
CA PHE A 18 -8.52 -17.97 8.68
C PHE A 18 -8.60 -17.66 7.18
N GLN A 19 -9.81 -17.43 6.64
CA GLN A 19 -9.96 -17.02 5.24
C GLN A 19 -9.39 -15.62 4.96
N GLN A 20 -9.54 -14.69 5.90
CA GLN A 20 -8.93 -13.35 5.83
C GLN A 20 -7.40 -13.45 5.88
N ALA A 21 -6.84 -14.23 6.79
CA ALA A 21 -5.40 -14.44 6.89
C ALA A 21 -4.84 -15.06 5.60
N SER A 22 -5.50 -16.07 5.04
CA SER A 22 -5.12 -16.64 3.74
C SER A 22 -5.13 -15.59 2.62
N GLY A 23 -6.16 -14.72 2.58
CA GLY A 23 -6.23 -13.62 1.63
C GLY A 23 -5.13 -12.56 1.80
N ILE A 24 -4.77 -12.23 3.05
CA ILE A 24 -3.68 -11.31 3.36
C ILE A 24 -2.34 -11.89 2.90
N PHE A 25 -2.04 -13.15 3.21
CA PHE A 25 -0.82 -13.80 2.72
C PHE A 25 -0.78 -13.85 1.19
N GLN A 26 -1.91 -14.11 0.53
CA GLN A 26 -2.00 -14.04 -0.93
C GLN A 26 -1.66 -12.64 -1.46
N GLN A 27 -2.15 -11.58 -0.81
CA GLN A 27 -1.83 -10.20 -1.19
C GLN A 27 -0.36 -9.85 -0.92
N MET A 28 0.20 -10.29 0.21
CA MET A 28 1.62 -10.09 0.54
C MET A 28 2.53 -10.69 -0.54
N LYS A 29 2.19 -11.90 -1.02
CA LYS A 29 2.88 -12.54 -2.15
C LYS A 29 2.84 -11.70 -3.43
N HIS A 30 1.71 -11.06 -3.74
CA HIS A 30 1.60 -10.17 -4.91
C HIS A 30 2.38 -8.86 -4.75
N CYS A 31 2.49 -8.34 -3.52
CA CYS A 31 3.21 -7.11 -3.23
C CYS A 31 4.73 -7.30 -3.10
N ALA A 32 5.19 -8.51 -2.79
CA ALA A 32 6.60 -8.84 -2.57
C ALA A 32 7.55 -8.33 -3.68
N PRO A 33 7.24 -8.43 -4.99
CA PRO A 33 8.11 -7.92 -6.05
C PRO A 33 8.28 -6.39 -6.06
N ASN A 34 7.41 -5.64 -5.39
CA ASN A 34 7.48 -4.18 -5.32
C ASN A 34 8.39 -3.68 -4.19
N VAL A 35 8.94 -4.59 -3.38
CA VAL A 35 9.85 -4.24 -2.28
C VAL A 35 11.28 -4.21 -2.83
N HIS A 36 11.93 -3.05 -2.74
CA HIS A 36 13.28 -2.84 -3.28
C HIS A 36 14.41 -3.36 -2.38
N HIS A 37 14.09 -3.86 -1.19
CA HIS A 37 15.02 -4.46 -0.24
C HIS A 37 14.77 -5.96 -0.13
N ASP A 38 15.80 -6.70 0.30
CA ASP A 38 15.68 -8.12 0.57
C ASP A 38 14.62 -8.36 1.66
N LEU A 39 13.70 -9.28 1.37
CA LEU A 39 12.69 -9.70 2.32
C LEU A 39 13.32 -10.58 3.38
N THR A 40 12.83 -10.45 4.62
CA THR A 40 13.17 -11.41 5.66
C THR A 40 12.56 -12.79 5.33
N PRO A 41 13.17 -13.90 5.79
CA PRO A 41 12.74 -15.25 5.40
C PRO A 41 11.26 -15.58 5.70
N ASP A 42 10.65 -14.90 6.67
CA ASP A 42 9.23 -15.01 7.03
C ASP A 42 8.29 -14.38 5.97
N LEU A 43 8.79 -13.39 5.23
CA LEU A 43 8.05 -12.65 4.21
C LEU A 43 8.37 -13.10 2.77
N GLU A 44 9.30 -14.03 2.60
CA GLU A 44 9.60 -14.63 1.31
C GLU A 44 8.39 -15.35 0.71
N ALA A 45 8.34 -15.40 -0.64
CA ALA A 45 7.19 -15.92 -1.37
C ALA A 45 6.84 -17.38 -1.01
N ASP A 46 7.84 -18.20 -0.69
CA ASP A 46 7.67 -19.59 -0.31
C ASP A 46 7.06 -19.73 1.10
N THR A 47 7.55 -18.98 2.08
CA THR A 47 7.01 -18.95 3.44
C THR A 47 5.57 -18.44 3.45
N VAL A 48 5.32 -17.34 2.75
CA VAL A 48 3.99 -16.74 2.63
C VAL A 48 3.01 -17.69 1.91
N SER A 49 3.46 -18.44 0.90
CA SER A 49 2.62 -19.45 0.23
C SER A 49 2.27 -20.62 1.15
N ALA A 50 3.23 -21.10 1.94
CA ALA A 50 2.99 -22.16 2.92
C ALA A 50 2.00 -21.71 4.01
N LEU A 51 2.15 -20.49 4.53
CA LEU A 51 1.22 -19.90 5.49
C LEU A 51 -0.18 -19.70 4.88
N GLN A 52 -0.27 -19.21 3.64
CA GLN A 52 -1.54 -19.08 2.92
C GLN A 52 -2.28 -20.41 2.85
N ALA A 53 -1.58 -21.49 2.47
CA ALA A 53 -2.14 -22.83 2.35
C ALA A 53 -2.59 -23.39 3.72
N LEU A 54 -1.78 -23.19 4.76
CA LEU A 54 -2.10 -23.61 6.13
C LEU A 54 -3.36 -22.92 6.65
N MET A 55 -3.47 -21.59 6.47
CA MET A 55 -4.66 -20.83 6.88
C MET A 55 -5.91 -21.29 6.13
N LEU A 56 -5.79 -21.59 4.83
CA LEU A 56 -6.92 -22.08 4.04
C LEU A 56 -7.39 -23.47 4.51
N ALA A 57 -6.46 -24.36 4.86
CA ALA A 57 -6.77 -25.67 5.43
C ALA A 57 -7.50 -25.54 6.78
N GLN A 58 -7.03 -24.66 7.67
CA GLN A 58 -7.66 -24.39 8.98
C GLN A 58 -9.04 -23.74 8.85
N ALA A 59 -9.26 -22.91 7.83
CA ALA A 59 -10.60 -22.41 7.51
C ALA A 59 -11.55 -23.54 7.11
N GLN A 60 -11.10 -24.47 6.26
CA GLN A 60 -11.90 -25.63 5.87
C GLN A 60 -12.18 -26.55 7.07
N GLU A 61 -11.21 -26.75 7.97
CA GLU A 61 -11.42 -27.46 9.24
C GLU A 61 -12.50 -26.80 10.10
N SER A 62 -12.54 -25.46 10.15
CA SER A 62 -13.56 -24.74 10.91
C SER A 62 -14.97 -24.99 10.35
N PHE A 63 -15.11 -25.04 9.02
CA PHE A 63 -16.35 -25.44 8.36
C PHE A 63 -16.71 -26.91 8.60
N PHE A 64 -15.73 -27.81 8.63
CA PHE A 64 -15.95 -29.20 9.00
C PHE A 64 -16.50 -29.32 10.43
N ARG A 65 -15.87 -28.67 11.41
CA ARG A 65 -16.31 -28.68 12.81
C ARG A 65 -17.75 -28.16 12.93
N LYS A 66 -18.07 -27.09 12.19
CA LYS A 66 -19.43 -26.56 12.11
C LYS A 66 -20.42 -27.56 11.49
N ALA A 67 -20.08 -28.18 10.36
CA ALA A 67 -20.95 -29.16 9.71
C ALA A 67 -21.26 -30.37 10.60
N THR A 68 -20.28 -30.79 11.41
CA THR A 68 -20.45 -31.86 12.40
C THR A 68 -21.28 -31.41 13.60
N ALA A 69 -21.08 -30.19 14.10
CA ALA A 69 -21.89 -29.61 15.18
C ALA A 69 -23.36 -29.44 14.77
N ASP A 70 -23.60 -29.00 13.53
CA ASP A 70 -24.93 -28.85 12.91
C ASP A 70 -25.56 -30.21 12.53
N LYS A 71 -24.88 -31.34 12.78
CA LYS A 71 -25.31 -32.70 12.45
C LYS A 71 -25.77 -32.84 10.99
N MET A 72 -25.01 -32.26 10.06
CA MET A 72 -25.27 -32.40 8.63
C MET A 72 -25.19 -33.87 8.19
N LYS A 73 -25.77 -34.19 7.02
CA LYS A 73 -25.72 -35.55 6.46
C LYS A 73 -24.27 -36.03 6.28
N ASP A 74 -24.00 -37.30 6.57
CA ASP A 74 -22.66 -37.91 6.45
C ASP A 74 -22.02 -37.72 5.07
N MET A 75 -22.81 -37.76 4.00
CA MET A 75 -22.33 -37.47 2.64
C MET A 75 -21.69 -36.09 2.51
N ILE A 76 -22.23 -35.08 3.20
CA ILE A 76 -21.70 -33.71 3.17
C ILE A 76 -20.43 -33.67 4.02
N ILE A 77 -20.47 -34.24 5.22
CA ILE A 77 -19.32 -34.26 6.14
C ILE A 77 -18.12 -34.97 5.51
N ALA A 78 -18.35 -36.12 4.85
CA ALA A 78 -17.32 -36.86 4.11
C ALA A 78 -16.66 -36.00 3.02
N LYS A 79 -17.46 -35.25 2.24
CA LYS A 79 -16.94 -34.37 1.18
C LYS A 79 -16.15 -33.18 1.72
N VAL A 80 -16.59 -32.61 2.85
CA VAL A 80 -15.90 -31.49 3.51
C VAL A 80 -14.59 -31.97 4.14
N ALA A 81 -14.58 -33.13 4.79
CA ALA A 81 -13.37 -33.75 5.35
C ALA A 81 -12.37 -34.15 4.25
N SER A 82 -12.85 -34.69 3.13
CA SER A 82 -11.98 -35.02 1.98
C SER A 82 -11.32 -33.77 1.39
N GLN A 83 -12.02 -32.64 1.34
CA GLN A 83 -11.39 -31.38 0.94
C GLN A 83 -10.37 -30.88 1.97
N CYS A 84 -10.63 -31.10 3.26
CA CYS A 84 -9.72 -30.73 4.33
C CYS A 84 -8.41 -31.53 4.27
N GLU A 85 -8.49 -32.83 3.99
CA GLU A 85 -7.33 -33.69 3.73
C GLU A 85 -6.46 -33.15 2.58
N GLU A 86 -7.06 -32.82 1.44
CA GLU A 86 -6.32 -32.26 0.30
C GLU A 86 -5.62 -30.94 0.66
N LEU A 87 -6.33 -30.01 1.30
CA LEU A 87 -5.75 -28.71 1.67
C LEU A 87 -4.60 -28.86 2.67
N TYR A 88 -4.73 -29.76 3.65
CA TYR A 88 -3.63 -30.08 4.57
C TYR A 88 -2.47 -30.79 3.87
N GLY A 89 -2.74 -31.65 2.89
CA GLY A 89 -1.72 -32.27 2.06
C GLY A 89 -0.92 -31.25 1.25
N ASP A 90 -1.59 -30.26 0.68
CA ASP A 90 -0.94 -29.16 -0.04
C ASP A 90 -0.15 -28.24 0.89
N ALA A 91 -0.68 -27.95 2.09
CA ALA A 91 0.05 -27.22 3.12
C ALA A 91 1.31 -28.00 3.58
N ALA A 92 1.19 -29.30 3.84
CA ALA A 92 2.30 -30.16 4.24
C ALA A 92 3.41 -30.19 3.18
N LYS A 93 3.05 -30.32 1.89
CA LYS A 93 4.02 -30.28 0.78
C LYS A 93 4.76 -28.95 0.70
N GLN A 94 4.06 -27.83 0.88
CA GLN A 94 4.68 -26.51 0.84
C GLN A 94 5.57 -26.26 2.05
N MET A 95 5.11 -26.58 3.26
CA MET A 95 5.87 -26.44 4.50
C MET A 95 7.08 -27.37 4.57
N GLY A 96 7.00 -28.55 3.93
CA GLY A 96 8.06 -29.57 3.91
C GLY A 96 9.22 -29.29 2.96
N ARG A 97 9.21 -28.17 2.22
CA ARG A 97 10.34 -27.76 1.36
C ARG A 97 11.60 -27.55 2.19
N ASP A 98 12.75 -28.00 1.66
CA ASP A 98 14.02 -27.93 2.39
C ASP A 98 14.41 -26.50 2.79
N SER A 99 14.08 -25.50 1.96
CA SER A 99 14.29 -24.07 2.22
C SER A 99 13.54 -23.56 3.45
N LEU A 100 12.43 -24.20 3.83
CA LEU A 100 11.54 -23.73 4.90
C LEU A 100 11.69 -24.51 6.21
N LYS A 101 12.50 -25.58 6.23
CA LYS A 101 12.63 -26.45 7.42
C LYS A 101 13.10 -25.73 8.68
N SER A 102 13.92 -24.69 8.55
CA SER A 102 14.42 -23.89 9.68
C SER A 102 13.47 -22.78 10.11
N ILE A 103 12.42 -22.50 9.34
CA ILE A 103 11.47 -21.42 9.60
C ILE A 103 10.40 -21.86 10.61
N TRP A 104 10.03 -23.13 10.59
CA TRP A 104 8.95 -23.67 11.41
C TRP A 104 9.44 -24.18 12.76
N ASP A 105 8.60 -24.06 13.77
CA ASP A 105 8.77 -24.85 14.98
C ASP A 105 8.69 -26.34 14.64
N ARG A 106 9.47 -27.15 15.37
CA ARG A 106 9.63 -28.58 15.12
C ARG A 106 8.31 -29.37 15.11
N GLU A 107 7.27 -28.86 15.78
CA GLU A 107 5.97 -29.52 15.93
C GLU A 107 4.97 -29.16 14.81
N TRP A 108 5.18 -28.06 14.08
CA TRP A 108 4.18 -27.58 13.13
C TRP A 108 3.94 -28.55 11.97
N LEU A 109 5.02 -28.97 11.29
CA LEU A 109 4.90 -29.89 10.16
C LEU A 109 4.31 -31.26 10.58
N PRO A 110 4.76 -31.90 11.69
CA PRO A 110 4.11 -33.11 12.21
C PRO A 110 2.63 -32.94 12.51
N ILE A 111 2.20 -31.81 13.10
CA ILE A 111 0.78 -31.52 13.36
C ILE A 111 -0.01 -31.41 12.05
N VAL A 112 0.54 -30.74 11.04
CA VAL A 112 -0.10 -30.58 9.73
C VAL A 112 -0.26 -31.91 9.00
N VAL A 113 0.79 -32.75 8.98
CA VAL A 113 0.75 -34.10 8.41
C VAL A 113 -0.22 -35.00 9.18
N SER A 114 -0.22 -34.90 10.51
CA SER A 114 -1.18 -35.62 11.36
C SER A 114 -2.62 -35.23 11.04
N LYS A 115 -2.91 -33.93 10.90
CA LYS A 115 -4.23 -33.42 10.51
C LYS A 115 -4.65 -33.92 9.12
N GLN A 116 -3.74 -33.92 8.14
CA GLN A 116 -4.02 -34.52 6.83
C GLN A 116 -4.52 -35.97 6.98
N ALA A 117 -3.76 -36.82 7.68
CA ALA A 117 -4.11 -38.22 7.87
C ALA A 117 -5.42 -38.40 8.65
N ALA A 118 -5.66 -37.59 9.69
CA ALA A 118 -6.89 -37.62 10.47
C ALA A 118 -8.12 -37.24 9.63
N PHE A 119 -8.05 -36.17 8.83
CA PHE A 119 -9.18 -35.78 7.97
C PHE A 119 -9.43 -36.79 6.84
N GLY A 120 -8.37 -37.44 6.34
CA GLY A 120 -8.50 -38.59 5.44
C GLY A 120 -9.27 -39.75 6.10
N ALA A 121 -8.92 -40.09 7.33
CA ALA A 121 -9.63 -41.13 8.09
C ALA A 121 -11.09 -40.77 8.38
N ILE A 122 -11.35 -39.53 8.79
CA ILE A 122 -12.71 -39.02 9.05
C ILE A 122 -13.56 -39.07 7.78
N ALA A 123 -12.99 -38.69 6.62
CA ALA A 123 -13.69 -38.78 5.35
C ALA A 123 -14.11 -40.24 5.03
N GLN A 124 -13.20 -41.20 5.24
CA GLN A 124 -13.50 -42.62 5.05
C GLN A 124 -14.53 -43.14 6.06
N TYR A 125 -14.47 -42.69 7.31
CA TYR A 125 -15.45 -43.04 8.34
C TYR A 125 -16.88 -42.60 7.97
N HIS A 126 -17.08 -41.34 7.61
CA HIS A 126 -18.41 -40.86 7.20
C HIS A 126 -18.88 -41.50 5.88
N GLN A 127 -17.96 -41.82 4.96
CA GLN A 127 -18.31 -42.59 3.77
C GLN A 127 -18.68 -44.04 4.11
N ALA A 128 -18.07 -44.66 5.13
CA ALA A 128 -18.46 -45.97 5.63
C ALA A 128 -19.87 -45.95 6.24
N LEU A 129 -20.23 -44.91 6.99
CA LEU A 129 -21.60 -44.73 7.49
C LEU A 129 -22.65 -44.63 6.36
N LEU A 130 -22.27 -44.05 5.21
CA LEU A 130 -23.13 -44.06 4.02
C LEU A 130 -23.27 -45.48 3.45
N CYS A 131 -22.20 -46.25 3.43
CA CYS A 131 -22.22 -47.65 2.98
C CYS A 131 -23.08 -48.52 3.91
N HIS A 132 -23.01 -48.27 5.22
CA HIS A 132 -23.86 -48.89 6.23
C HIS A 132 -25.35 -48.67 5.94
N ALA A 133 -25.73 -47.41 5.72
CA ALA A 133 -27.12 -47.05 5.38
C ALA A 133 -27.59 -47.72 4.07
N ASN A 134 -26.68 -47.94 3.13
CA ASN A 134 -26.94 -48.63 1.87
C ASN A 134 -26.78 -50.16 1.93
N LYS A 135 -26.46 -50.73 3.11
CA LYS A 135 -26.23 -52.17 3.34
C LYS A 135 -25.05 -52.76 2.56
N ASN A 136 -24.06 -51.94 2.21
CA ASN A 136 -22.83 -52.35 1.53
C ASN A 136 -21.71 -52.69 2.54
N VAL A 137 -21.89 -53.80 3.27
CA VAL A 137 -21.03 -54.20 4.40
C VAL A 137 -19.56 -54.43 4.01
N GLY A 138 -19.31 -55.02 2.83
CA GLY A 138 -17.95 -55.26 2.36
C GLY A 138 -17.16 -53.95 2.17
N GLU A 139 -17.75 -52.98 1.47
CA GLU A 139 -17.15 -51.66 1.27
C GLU A 139 -17.01 -50.88 2.58
N GLU A 140 -18.01 -50.97 3.46
CA GLU A 140 -17.98 -50.37 4.80
C GLU A 140 -16.74 -50.84 5.58
N LEU A 141 -16.49 -52.15 5.65
CA LEU A 141 -15.31 -52.72 6.32
C LEU A 141 -13.99 -52.28 5.70
N ALA A 142 -13.91 -52.25 4.37
CA ALA A 142 -12.72 -51.80 3.66
C ALA A 142 -12.38 -50.34 3.99
N ARG A 143 -13.40 -49.47 4.04
CA ARG A 143 -13.24 -48.04 4.39
C ARG A 143 -12.88 -47.84 5.87
N LEU A 144 -13.52 -48.58 6.78
CA LEU A 144 -13.22 -48.51 8.22
C LEU A 144 -11.80 -48.99 8.53
N GLN A 145 -11.36 -50.09 7.92
CA GLN A 145 -9.99 -50.57 8.04
C GLN A 145 -8.98 -49.50 7.60
N HIS A 146 -9.22 -48.89 6.44
CA HIS A 146 -8.36 -47.82 5.94
C HIS A 146 -8.36 -46.59 6.85
N ALA A 147 -9.53 -46.22 7.41
CA ALA A 147 -9.64 -45.13 8.37
C ALA A 147 -8.82 -45.40 9.65
N MET A 148 -8.82 -46.64 10.16
CA MET A 148 -7.99 -47.02 11.32
C MET A 148 -6.50 -46.90 11.03
N ASP A 149 -6.05 -47.35 9.85
CA ASP A 149 -4.62 -47.29 9.48
C ASP A 149 -4.14 -45.83 9.32
N LEU A 150 -4.99 -44.97 8.77
CA LEU A 150 -4.74 -43.53 8.67
C LEU A 150 -4.72 -42.86 10.06
N MET A 151 -5.63 -43.23 10.97
CA MET A 151 -5.62 -42.69 12.33
C MET A 151 -4.38 -43.11 13.13
N LYS A 152 -3.92 -44.37 13.00
CA LYS A 152 -2.66 -44.81 13.61
C LYS A 152 -1.47 -44.01 13.11
N THR A 153 -1.44 -43.75 11.80
CA THR A 153 -0.42 -42.89 11.18
C THR A 153 -0.50 -41.47 11.73
N SER A 154 -1.72 -40.92 11.85
CA SER A 154 -1.96 -39.59 12.41
C SER A 154 -1.49 -39.45 13.86
N GLU A 155 -1.76 -40.44 14.71
CA GLU A 155 -1.33 -40.47 16.12
C GLU A 155 0.21 -40.56 16.24
N ALA A 156 0.84 -41.40 15.43
CA ALA A 156 2.29 -41.55 15.40
C ALA A 156 3.02 -40.25 15.00
N GLN A 157 2.42 -39.44 14.10
CA GLN A 157 3.01 -38.17 13.66
C GLN A 157 2.83 -37.04 14.67
N ALA A 158 1.63 -36.89 15.26
CA ALA A 158 1.38 -35.79 16.21
C ALA A 158 1.94 -36.04 17.62
N GLY A 159 2.11 -37.30 18.03
CA GLY A 159 2.59 -37.63 19.37
C GLY A 159 1.72 -36.99 20.47
N PRO A 160 2.30 -36.19 21.39
CA PRO A 160 1.54 -35.54 22.46
C PRO A 160 0.44 -34.58 21.99
N SER A 161 0.59 -34.00 20.79
CA SER A 161 -0.35 -33.00 20.24
C SER A 161 -1.54 -33.63 19.49
N PHE A 162 -1.69 -34.96 19.56
CA PHE A 162 -2.77 -35.67 18.88
C PHE A 162 -4.14 -35.38 19.54
N SER A 163 -5.09 -34.90 18.74
CA SER A 163 -6.40 -34.39 19.21
C SER A 163 -7.62 -35.20 18.76
N PHE A 164 -7.45 -36.30 18.00
CA PHE A 164 -8.54 -37.08 17.40
C PHE A 164 -8.87 -38.39 18.15
N ARG A 165 -8.66 -38.41 19.48
CA ARG A 165 -8.84 -39.64 20.31
C ARG A 165 -10.28 -40.13 20.35
N ASP A 166 -11.26 -39.25 20.20
CA ASP A 166 -12.67 -39.62 20.20
C ASP A 166 -13.07 -40.29 18.88
N GLU A 167 -12.56 -39.77 17.77
CA GLU A 167 -12.74 -40.34 16.43
C GLU A 167 -12.10 -41.72 16.34
N VAL A 168 -10.89 -41.90 16.89
CA VAL A 168 -10.22 -43.22 16.96
C VAL A 168 -11.10 -44.25 17.66
N ARG A 169 -11.71 -43.87 18.79
CA ARG A 169 -12.61 -44.75 19.55
C ARG A 169 -13.86 -45.10 18.76
N LYS A 170 -14.51 -44.12 18.13
CA LYS A 170 -15.71 -44.33 17.31
C LYS A 170 -15.44 -45.23 16.10
N ILE A 171 -14.33 -45.02 15.39
CA ILE A 171 -13.96 -45.81 14.21
C ILE A 171 -13.65 -47.26 14.63
N SER A 172 -12.88 -47.44 15.71
CA SER A 172 -12.51 -48.78 16.19
C SER A 172 -13.72 -49.60 16.63
N LEU A 173 -14.63 -48.98 17.41
CA LEU A 173 -15.85 -49.62 17.87
C LEU A 173 -16.74 -50.06 16.68
N LEU A 174 -16.98 -49.16 15.74
CA LEU A 174 -17.81 -49.46 14.56
C LEU A 174 -17.18 -50.56 13.70
N TYR A 175 -15.86 -50.55 13.52
CA TYR A 175 -15.17 -51.61 12.78
C TYR A 175 -15.35 -52.98 13.43
N GLU A 176 -15.19 -53.08 14.76
CA GLU A 176 -15.35 -54.34 15.48
C GLU A 176 -16.79 -54.88 15.38
N ASP A 177 -17.79 -54.00 15.53
CA ASP A 177 -19.21 -54.37 15.43
C ASP A 177 -19.56 -54.85 14.01
N VAL A 178 -19.19 -54.08 12.97
CA VAL A 178 -19.48 -54.44 11.57
C VAL A 178 -18.72 -55.69 11.16
N LYS A 179 -17.49 -55.88 11.65
CA LYS A 179 -16.69 -57.07 11.35
C LYS A 179 -17.33 -58.31 11.95
N LYS A 180 -17.76 -58.22 13.21
CA LYS A 180 -18.51 -59.28 13.88
C LYS A 180 -19.76 -59.63 13.07
N ASP A 181 -20.60 -58.65 12.74
CA ASP A 181 -21.82 -58.90 11.96
C ASP A 181 -21.53 -59.49 10.58
N ASN A 182 -20.46 -59.07 9.91
CA ASN A 182 -20.06 -59.65 8.64
C ASN A 182 -19.58 -61.10 8.77
N ASP A 183 -18.83 -61.43 9.80
CA ASP A 183 -18.30 -62.77 10.05
C ASP A 183 -19.41 -63.76 10.48
N PHE A 184 -20.48 -63.29 11.13
CA PHE A 184 -21.58 -64.15 11.60
C PHE A 184 -22.80 -64.17 10.68
N ILE A 185 -23.12 -63.06 10.00
CA ILE A 185 -24.39 -62.88 9.28
C ILE A 185 -24.14 -62.73 7.77
N TYR A 186 -23.43 -61.67 7.36
CA TYR A 186 -23.46 -61.23 5.96
C TYR A 186 -22.48 -61.96 5.05
N HIS A 187 -21.31 -62.36 5.55
CA HIS A 187 -20.22 -62.98 4.80
C HIS A 187 -19.86 -62.21 3.52
N ALA A 188 -19.97 -60.88 3.53
CA ALA A 188 -19.68 -60.06 2.37
C ALA A 188 -18.17 -60.02 2.11
N ARG A 189 -17.78 -60.10 0.83
CA ARG A 189 -16.39 -59.96 0.41
C ARG A 189 -15.93 -58.52 0.63
N VAL A 190 -14.83 -58.36 1.37
CA VAL A 190 -14.19 -57.06 1.57
C VAL A 190 -13.34 -56.71 0.32
N PRO A 191 -13.68 -55.64 -0.42
CA PRO A 191 -12.91 -55.20 -1.59
C PRO A 191 -11.63 -54.48 -1.18
N GLU A 192 -10.69 -54.34 -2.11
CA GLU A 192 -9.47 -53.54 -1.89
C GLU A 192 -9.77 -52.05 -1.95
N ILE A 193 -9.11 -51.25 -1.12
CA ILE A 193 -9.29 -49.79 -1.06
C ILE A 193 -9.12 -49.09 -2.42
N ARG A 194 -8.20 -49.59 -3.27
CA ARG A 194 -7.92 -49.05 -4.61
C ARG A 194 -9.08 -49.26 -5.60
N SER A 195 -9.93 -50.25 -5.35
CA SER A 195 -11.10 -50.55 -6.18
C SER A 195 -12.32 -49.70 -5.83
N LEU A 196 -12.28 -48.98 -4.70
CA LEU A 196 -13.38 -48.15 -4.23
C LEU A 196 -13.44 -46.80 -4.93
N SER A 197 -14.64 -46.25 -5.06
CA SER A 197 -14.84 -44.91 -5.61
C SER A 197 -14.22 -43.85 -4.70
N ALA A 198 -13.58 -42.86 -5.30
CA ALA A 198 -13.08 -41.69 -4.60
C ALA A 198 -14.21 -40.92 -3.93
N ILE A 199 -13.94 -40.34 -2.76
CA ILE A 199 -14.88 -39.47 -2.06
C ILE A 199 -14.88 -38.12 -2.80
N GLY A 200 -16.07 -37.58 -3.04
CA GLY A 200 -16.19 -36.24 -3.63
C GLY A 200 -15.62 -35.17 -2.70
N LYS A 201 -15.36 -33.96 -3.22
CA LYS A 201 -14.79 -32.87 -2.44
C LYS A 201 -15.73 -31.67 -2.42
N ALA A 202 -15.80 -30.98 -1.28
CA ALA A 202 -16.63 -29.78 -1.11
C ALA A 202 -15.77 -28.61 -0.59
N VAL A 203 -15.46 -27.66 -1.47
CA VAL A 203 -14.72 -26.43 -1.13
C VAL A 203 -15.67 -25.43 -0.48
N LEU A 204 -15.46 -25.15 0.81
CA LEU A 204 -16.23 -24.15 1.57
C LEU A 204 -15.37 -22.93 1.92
N ALA A 205 -14.09 -23.16 2.21
CA ALA A 205 -13.13 -22.10 2.46
C ALA A 205 -12.54 -21.54 1.16
N LYS A 206 -12.43 -20.21 1.09
CA LYS A 206 -11.72 -19.50 0.02
C LYS A 206 -10.95 -18.31 0.60
N PRO A 207 -9.80 -17.93 0.01
CA PRO A 207 -9.13 -16.69 0.40
C PRO A 207 -10.08 -15.50 0.21
N LEU A 208 -10.19 -14.64 1.23
CA LEU A 208 -11.01 -13.43 1.14
C LEU A 208 -10.18 -12.28 0.56
N PRO A 209 -10.75 -11.45 -0.34
CA PRO A 209 -10.02 -10.30 -0.86
C PRO A 209 -9.67 -9.34 0.28
N VAL A 210 -8.46 -8.79 0.24
CA VAL A 210 -8.01 -7.82 1.23
C VAL A 210 -8.81 -6.52 1.04
N PRO A 211 -9.52 -6.04 2.08
CA PRO A 211 -10.24 -4.78 1.98
C PRO A 211 -9.27 -3.62 1.85
N GLU A 212 -9.67 -2.57 1.12
CA GLU A 212 -8.89 -1.34 1.01
C GLU A 212 -8.66 -0.67 2.38
N LYS A 213 -9.63 -0.83 3.29
CA LYS A 213 -9.57 -0.35 4.68
C LYS A 213 -9.89 -1.48 5.64
N PHE A 214 -8.95 -1.80 6.53
CA PHE A 214 -9.16 -2.78 7.59
C PHE A 214 -10.01 -2.24 8.75
N SER A 215 -9.86 -0.94 9.06
CA SER A 215 -10.68 -0.24 10.04
C SER A 215 -11.77 0.55 9.33
N THR A 216 -13.02 0.33 9.71
CA THR A 216 -14.16 1.17 9.32
C THR A 216 -14.37 2.34 10.26
N SER A 217 -13.70 2.34 11.42
CA SER A 217 -13.76 3.40 12.42
C SER A 217 -12.48 4.25 12.35
N GLY A 218 -12.53 5.32 11.56
CA GLY A 218 -11.46 6.30 11.50
C GLY A 218 -11.71 7.31 10.39
N GLN A 219 -11.63 8.60 10.73
CA GLN A 219 -11.58 9.65 9.72
C GLN A 219 -10.23 9.57 9.01
N ASP A 220 -10.22 9.72 7.69
CA ASP A 220 -8.98 9.85 6.94
C ASP A 220 -8.29 11.17 7.31
N LEU A 221 -7.15 11.07 8.02
CA LEU A 221 -6.36 12.21 8.47
C LEU A 221 -5.89 13.08 7.31
N PHE A 222 -5.73 12.49 6.11
CA PHE A 222 -5.23 13.14 4.93
C PHE A 222 -6.26 13.20 3.81
N GLY A 223 -7.55 13.05 4.10
CA GLY A 223 -8.61 13.10 3.08
C GLY A 223 -8.69 14.44 2.33
N ALA A 224 -8.19 15.53 2.93
CA ALA A 224 -8.06 16.84 2.30
C ALA A 224 -6.72 17.03 1.55
N LEU A 225 -5.76 16.13 1.73
CA LEU A 225 -4.45 16.20 1.07
C LEU A 225 -4.60 15.77 -0.39
N LEU A 226 -4.24 16.67 -1.31
CA LEU A 226 -4.29 16.39 -2.72
C LEU A 226 -3.18 15.38 -3.12
N PRO A 227 -3.49 14.33 -3.91
CA PRO A 227 -2.47 13.42 -4.40
C PRO A 227 -1.36 14.14 -5.16
N VAL A 228 -0.11 13.67 -4.98
CA VAL A 228 1.07 14.26 -5.64
C VAL A 228 0.93 14.26 -7.15
N SER A 229 0.31 13.23 -7.73
CA SER A 229 0.03 13.15 -9.17
C SER A 229 -0.83 14.31 -9.66
N VAL A 230 -1.84 14.72 -8.88
CA VAL A 230 -2.71 15.85 -9.23
C VAL A 230 -1.95 17.17 -9.04
N SER A 231 -1.18 17.31 -7.96
CA SER A 231 -0.33 18.50 -7.74
C SER A 231 0.67 18.69 -8.89
N GLN A 232 1.36 17.61 -9.30
CA GLN A 232 2.26 17.62 -10.45
C GLN A 232 1.54 17.93 -11.77
N ALA A 233 0.32 17.42 -11.96
CA ALA A 233 -0.49 17.73 -13.14
C ALA A 233 -0.89 19.22 -13.19
N VAL A 234 -1.28 19.79 -12.05
CA VAL A 234 -1.60 21.22 -11.91
C VAL A 234 -0.37 22.09 -12.17
N GLN A 235 0.80 21.72 -11.64
CA GLN A 235 2.05 22.42 -11.93
C GLN A 235 2.39 22.40 -13.43
N LYS A 236 2.29 21.23 -14.07
CA LYS A 236 2.49 21.11 -15.53
C LYS A 236 1.50 21.97 -16.31
N PHE A 237 0.24 22.01 -15.88
CA PHE A 237 -0.79 22.86 -16.48
C PHE A 237 -0.45 24.35 -16.34
N GLU A 238 -0.06 24.83 -15.15
CA GLU A 238 0.28 26.24 -14.94
C GLU A 238 1.52 26.68 -15.72
N VAL A 239 2.53 25.81 -15.85
CA VAL A 239 3.68 26.06 -16.74
C VAL A 239 3.20 26.22 -18.18
N ARG A 240 2.38 25.30 -18.68
CA ARG A 240 1.88 25.35 -20.06
C ARG A 240 1.00 26.56 -20.33
N LYS A 241 0.13 26.92 -19.39
CA LYS A 241 -0.69 28.14 -19.46
C LYS A 241 0.19 29.38 -19.53
N THR A 242 1.22 29.45 -18.69
CA THR A 242 2.17 30.57 -18.67
C THR A 242 2.94 30.68 -19.99
N GLU A 243 3.39 29.56 -20.56
CA GLU A 243 4.03 29.54 -21.89
C GLU A 243 3.11 30.09 -22.98
N ILE A 244 1.86 29.63 -23.03
CA ILE A 244 0.88 30.07 -24.03
C ILE A 244 0.59 31.56 -23.87
N VAL A 245 0.29 32.01 -22.65
CA VAL A 245 -0.02 33.42 -22.38
C VAL A 245 1.18 34.31 -22.70
N ASN A 246 2.39 33.92 -22.30
CA ASN A 246 3.60 34.70 -22.61
C ASN A 246 3.93 34.69 -24.10
N GLY A 247 3.70 33.57 -24.80
CA GLY A 247 3.84 33.49 -26.24
C GLY A 247 2.89 34.45 -26.97
N GLU A 248 1.63 34.50 -26.53
CA GLU A 248 0.63 35.42 -27.07
C GLU A 248 0.95 36.89 -26.74
N ILE A 249 1.37 37.19 -25.52
CA ILE A 249 1.82 38.54 -25.14
C ILE A 249 3.04 38.96 -25.97
N ALA A 250 4.02 38.07 -26.18
CA ALA A 250 5.19 38.36 -26.98
C ALA A 250 4.81 38.64 -28.45
N ARG A 251 3.90 37.83 -29.01
CA ARG A 251 3.35 38.03 -30.36
C ARG A 251 2.63 39.37 -30.50
N LEU A 252 1.74 39.70 -29.56
CA LEU A 252 1.05 40.99 -29.55
C LEU A 252 2.04 42.14 -29.40
N ARG A 253 3.02 42.05 -28.50
CA ARG A 253 4.07 43.09 -28.35
C ARG A 253 4.89 43.27 -29.62
N GLN A 254 5.25 42.19 -30.30
CA GLN A 254 5.97 42.26 -31.58
C GLN A 254 5.12 42.94 -32.65
N GLN A 255 3.83 42.60 -32.74
CA GLN A 255 2.90 43.25 -33.65
C GLN A 255 2.64 44.71 -33.31
N THR A 256 2.50 45.06 -32.02
CA THR A 256 2.39 46.45 -31.56
C THR A 256 3.67 47.22 -31.83
N GLN A 257 4.85 46.62 -31.65
CA GLN A 257 6.12 47.26 -31.98
C GLN A 257 6.27 47.48 -33.49
N PHE A 258 5.85 46.50 -34.30
CA PHE A 258 5.75 46.64 -35.75
C PHE A 258 4.78 47.77 -36.13
N LEU A 259 3.58 47.77 -35.56
CA LEU A 259 2.57 48.81 -35.75
C LEU A 259 3.08 50.18 -35.30
N ASN A 260 3.74 50.29 -34.15
CA ASN A 260 4.35 51.54 -33.67
C ASN A 260 5.48 51.98 -34.59
N GLY A 261 6.24 51.06 -35.19
CA GLY A 261 7.21 51.38 -36.24
C GLY A 261 6.54 51.98 -37.48
N VAL A 262 5.39 51.43 -37.88
CA VAL A 262 4.55 51.96 -38.98
C VAL A 262 3.88 53.29 -38.58
N LEU A 263 3.36 53.42 -37.37
CA LEU A 263 2.71 54.64 -36.88
C LEU A 263 3.74 55.75 -36.66
N ALA A 264 4.96 55.43 -36.22
CA ALA A 264 6.07 56.37 -36.13
C ALA A 264 6.55 56.80 -37.53
N SER A 265 6.56 55.90 -38.52
CA SER A 265 6.78 56.31 -39.92
C SER A 265 5.64 57.17 -40.48
N MET A 266 4.48 57.19 -39.81
CA MET A 266 3.29 58.00 -40.12
C MET A 266 3.02 59.12 -39.10
N ASN A 267 3.93 59.38 -38.16
CA ASN A 267 3.84 60.42 -37.12
C ASN A 267 2.59 60.39 -36.19
N LEU A 268 2.08 59.20 -35.85
CA LEU A 268 0.97 58.95 -34.93
C LEU A 268 1.46 58.07 -33.75
N PRO A 269 0.96 58.20 -32.51
CA PRO A 269 -0.11 59.06 -32.01
C PRO A 269 0.43 60.34 -31.33
N ALA A 270 1.61 60.83 -31.71
CA ALA A 270 2.14 62.14 -31.28
C ALA A 270 1.18 63.32 -31.56
N ALA A 271 0.13 63.09 -32.34
CA ALA A 271 -0.99 64.00 -32.54
C ALA A 271 -1.99 64.09 -31.36
N LEU A 272 -2.00 63.16 -30.39
CA LEU A 272 -3.10 63.01 -29.41
C LEU A 272 -2.65 62.54 -28.02
N GLU A 273 -1.85 63.36 -27.34
CA GLU A 273 -1.82 63.42 -25.87
C GLU A 273 -0.95 62.39 -25.13
N ASP A 274 -0.02 62.97 -24.38
CA ASP A 274 0.95 62.38 -23.45
C ASP A 274 0.53 62.78 -22.03
N THR A 275 0.52 61.85 -21.06
CA THR A 275 0.85 62.16 -19.65
C THR A 275 1.13 60.91 -18.79
N THR A 276 2.43 60.68 -18.57
CA THR A 276 3.15 60.50 -17.29
C THR A 276 2.76 59.46 -16.22
N GLY A 277 3.73 58.59 -15.91
CA GLY A 277 4.09 58.11 -14.56
C GLY A 277 5.54 57.61 -14.61
N ASN A 278 6.35 57.42 -13.57
CA ASN A 278 6.31 57.71 -12.13
C ASN A 278 7.75 57.42 -11.63
N SER A 279 8.20 58.04 -10.55
CA SER A 279 9.42 57.64 -9.82
C SER A 279 9.16 56.46 -8.88
N LEU A 280 10.22 55.70 -8.53
CA LEU A 280 10.15 54.53 -7.65
C LEU A 280 9.78 54.88 -6.18
N PRO A 281 9.01 54.05 -5.46
CA PRO A 281 8.61 54.32 -4.07
C PRO A 281 9.75 54.14 -3.03
N PRO A 282 9.95 55.10 -2.10
CA PRO A 282 11.00 55.06 -1.07
C PRO A 282 10.86 53.89 -0.07
N SER A 283 9.65 53.37 0.12
CA SER A 283 9.36 52.26 1.04
C SER A 283 10.06 50.93 0.71
N ILE A 284 10.52 50.74 -0.52
CA ILE A 284 11.25 49.53 -0.96
C ILE A 284 12.73 49.63 -0.59
N ARG A 285 13.30 50.84 -0.63
CA ARG A 285 14.69 51.12 -0.25
C ARG A 285 14.89 50.92 1.26
N ASP A 286 13.99 51.48 2.07
CA ASP A 286 14.08 51.43 3.53
C ASP A 286 13.97 49.99 4.08
N LYS A 287 13.15 49.14 3.43
CA LYS A 287 12.99 47.72 3.82
C LYS A 287 14.23 46.89 3.50
N ALA A 288 14.94 47.19 2.42
CA ALA A 288 16.16 46.50 2.03
C ALA A 288 17.32 46.82 2.98
N GLU A 289 17.43 48.09 3.41
CA GLU A 289 18.44 48.53 4.37
C GLU A 289 18.18 48.00 5.78
N ALA A 290 16.91 47.96 6.21
CA ALA A 290 16.52 47.37 7.50
C ALA A 290 16.84 45.86 7.59
N GLY A 291 16.60 45.11 6.51
CA GLY A 291 16.91 43.67 6.45
C GLY A 291 18.40 43.37 6.56
N GLU A 292 19.26 44.23 6.00
CA GLU A 292 20.71 44.07 6.11
C GLU A 292 21.22 44.36 7.53
N ARG A 293 20.65 45.36 8.19
CA ARG A 293 21.04 45.71 9.57
C ARG A 293 20.76 44.58 10.54
N LEU A 294 19.57 43.98 10.46
CA LEU A 294 19.17 42.88 11.34
C LEU A 294 20.06 41.64 11.18
N LEU A 295 20.48 41.32 9.95
CA LEU A 295 21.38 40.20 9.70
C LEU A 295 22.80 40.44 10.25
N LYS A 296 23.25 41.69 10.31
CA LYS A 296 24.55 42.05 10.91
C LYS A 296 24.51 42.02 12.44
N GLU A 297 23.46 42.58 13.03
CA GLU A 297 23.27 42.61 14.49
C GLU A 297 23.18 41.20 15.10
N GLU A 298 22.47 40.27 14.43
CA GLU A 298 22.36 38.88 14.88
C GLU A 298 23.69 38.12 14.77
N GLU A 299 24.46 38.35 13.70
CA GLU A 299 25.77 37.72 13.50
C GLU A 299 26.82 38.21 14.49
N GLU A 300 26.82 39.51 14.80
CA GLU A 300 27.69 40.09 15.84
C GLU A 300 27.34 39.50 17.20
N SER A 301 26.05 39.37 17.52
CA SER A 301 25.58 38.74 18.76
C SER A 301 26.00 37.27 18.85
N ASP A 302 25.87 36.48 17.78
CA ASP A 302 26.32 35.08 17.72
C ASP A 302 27.84 34.97 17.88
N ARG A 303 28.61 35.92 17.32
CA ARG A 303 30.07 35.98 17.43
C ARG A 303 30.51 36.30 18.87
N GLU A 304 29.86 37.25 19.51
CA GLU A 304 30.12 37.64 20.90
C GLU A 304 29.79 36.49 21.87
N LEU A 305 28.63 35.86 21.70
CA LEU A 305 28.21 34.74 22.56
C LEU A 305 29.08 33.50 22.33
N ARG A 306 29.54 33.24 21.10
CA ARG A 306 30.51 32.17 20.83
C ARG A 306 31.87 32.46 21.48
N ALA A 307 32.31 33.72 21.50
CA ALA A 307 33.56 34.12 22.15
C ALA A 307 33.49 34.00 23.69
N GLN A 308 32.35 34.36 24.30
CA GLN A 308 32.13 34.30 25.74
C GLN A 308 31.92 32.88 26.26
N PHE A 309 31.10 32.08 25.57
CA PHE A 309 30.62 30.79 26.10
C PHE A 309 31.32 29.56 25.49
N ARG A 310 32.18 29.74 24.47
CA ARG A 310 33.05 28.72 23.83
C ARG A 310 32.40 27.32 23.79
N GLU A 311 32.80 26.42 24.68
CA GLU A 311 32.35 25.02 24.74
C GLU A 311 30.84 24.85 24.99
N ARG A 312 30.15 25.85 25.56
CA ARG A 312 28.70 25.85 25.75
C ARG A 312 27.92 26.40 24.54
N TRP A 313 28.61 26.98 23.54
CA TRP A 313 27.97 27.57 22.35
C TRP A 313 28.30 26.77 21.08
N THR A 314 27.68 25.60 20.97
CA THR A 314 27.94 24.61 19.90
C THR A 314 27.07 24.77 18.65
N ARG A 315 26.34 25.89 18.53
CA ARG A 315 25.48 26.17 17.36
C ARG A 315 26.29 26.50 16.12
N SER A 316 25.76 26.16 14.94
CA SER A 316 26.38 26.52 13.66
C SER A 316 26.49 28.05 13.53
N PRO A 317 27.61 28.59 13.01
CA PRO A 317 27.81 30.04 12.88
C PRO A 317 26.72 30.72 12.06
N SER A 318 26.15 31.80 12.59
CA SER A 318 25.11 32.59 11.90
C SER A 318 25.59 33.11 10.55
N GLU A 319 26.88 33.40 10.40
CA GLU A 319 27.50 33.77 9.11
C GLU A 319 27.25 32.73 8.00
N LYS A 320 27.26 31.44 8.35
CA LYS A 320 27.02 30.33 7.41
C LYS A 320 25.52 30.09 7.18
N LEU A 321 24.69 30.30 8.20
CA LEU A 321 23.23 30.16 8.07
C LEU A 321 22.59 31.30 7.27
N ASN A 322 23.15 32.51 7.36
CA ASN A 322 22.63 33.72 6.72
C ASN A 322 23.15 33.95 5.28
N GLU A 323 24.05 33.08 4.79
CA GLU A 323 24.65 33.17 3.45
C GLU A 323 23.61 33.23 2.30
N PRO A 324 22.54 32.40 2.27
CA PRO A 324 21.51 32.49 1.23
C PRO A 324 20.73 33.82 1.24
N LEU A 325 20.51 34.38 2.43
CA LEU A 325 19.83 35.67 2.60
C LEU A 325 20.72 36.82 2.14
N ARG A 326 22.03 36.77 2.43
CA ARG A 326 23.02 37.74 1.90
C ARG A 326 23.10 37.72 0.38
N ASN A 327 23.13 36.53 -0.22
CA ASN A 327 23.14 36.38 -1.68
C ASN A 327 21.88 36.98 -2.33
N SER A 328 20.72 36.77 -1.69
CA SER A 328 19.46 37.38 -2.13
C SER A 328 19.48 38.90 -2.00
N LEU A 329 19.99 39.43 -0.89
CA LEU A 329 20.09 40.87 -0.64
C LEU A 329 21.08 41.56 -1.61
N ALA A 330 22.21 40.92 -1.91
CA ALA A 330 23.16 41.38 -2.91
C ALA A 330 22.54 41.43 -4.31
N LYS A 331 21.74 40.41 -4.69
CA LYS A 331 20.99 40.39 -5.94
C LYS A 331 19.98 41.54 -6.02
N TYR A 332 19.23 41.82 -4.95
CA TYR A 332 18.29 42.94 -4.92
C TYR A 332 18.98 44.30 -4.99
N LYS A 333 20.14 44.46 -4.35
CA LYS A 333 20.96 45.68 -4.47
C LYS A 333 21.43 45.91 -5.89
N GLU A 334 21.87 44.86 -6.58
CA GLU A 334 22.30 44.99 -7.98
C GLU A 334 21.13 45.39 -8.89
N ILE A 335 19.94 44.80 -8.69
CA ILE A 335 18.74 45.20 -9.43
C ILE A 335 18.38 46.68 -9.15
N MET A 336 18.45 47.13 -7.89
CA MET A 336 18.20 48.53 -7.55
C MET A 336 19.25 49.48 -8.13
N ARG A 337 20.52 49.06 -8.18
CA ARG A 337 21.61 49.83 -8.79
C ARG A 337 21.38 50.00 -10.29
N VAL A 338 21.08 48.91 -11.00
CA VAL A 338 20.76 48.93 -12.43
C VAL A 338 19.53 49.79 -12.72
N ALA A 339 18.48 49.69 -11.89
CA ALA A 339 17.30 50.55 -12.02
C ALA A 339 17.66 52.03 -11.84
N THR A 340 18.47 52.38 -10.84
CA THR A 340 18.90 53.77 -10.60
C THR A 340 19.79 54.32 -11.73
N GLU A 341 20.65 53.47 -12.32
CA GLU A 341 21.52 53.84 -13.44
C GLU A 341 20.73 53.99 -14.75
N ALA A 342 19.73 53.13 -14.97
CA ALA A 342 18.77 53.27 -16.06
C ALA A 342 17.96 54.57 -15.92
N ASP A 343 17.44 54.86 -14.72
CA ASP A 343 16.71 56.10 -14.43
C ASP A 343 17.58 57.33 -14.69
N LYS A 344 18.84 57.31 -14.25
CA LYS A 344 19.79 58.40 -14.51
C LYS A 344 20.06 58.59 -16.00
N THR A 345 20.24 57.51 -16.75
CA THR A 345 20.44 57.56 -18.21
C THR A 345 19.22 58.15 -18.92
N VAL A 346 18.02 57.76 -18.48
CA VAL A 346 16.76 58.29 -18.98
C VAL A 346 16.61 59.77 -18.62
N GLN A 347 16.93 60.16 -17.39
CA GLN A 347 16.89 61.54 -16.91
C GLN A 347 17.90 62.44 -17.65
N GLU A 348 19.12 61.97 -17.90
CA GLU A 348 20.13 62.72 -18.67
C GLU A 348 19.72 62.89 -20.13
N LYS A 349 19.17 61.84 -20.75
CA LYS A 349 18.60 61.95 -22.11
C LYS A 349 17.41 62.89 -22.12
N PHE A 350 16.53 62.81 -21.12
CA PHE A 350 15.41 63.72 -20.96
C PHE A 350 15.91 65.16 -20.83
N GLN A 351 16.81 65.48 -19.91
CA GLN A 351 17.37 66.83 -19.71
C GLN A 351 18.11 67.37 -20.95
N LYS A 352 18.88 66.51 -21.64
CA LYS A 352 19.59 66.89 -22.87
C LYS A 352 18.62 67.30 -23.98
N HIS A 353 17.51 66.59 -24.09
CA HIS A 353 16.48 66.88 -25.06
C HIS A 353 15.39 67.79 -24.50
N GLN A 354 15.40 68.11 -23.20
CA GLN A 354 14.35 68.84 -22.49
C GLN A 354 14.09 70.18 -23.13
N ARG A 355 15.13 70.93 -23.49
CA ARG A 355 14.93 72.23 -24.15
C ARG A 355 14.31 72.10 -25.54
N HIS A 356 14.62 71.04 -26.27
CA HIS A 356 14.02 70.74 -27.59
C HIS A 356 12.58 70.22 -27.42
N ILE A 357 12.34 69.42 -26.38
CA ILE A 357 11.03 68.90 -25.97
C ILE A 357 10.14 70.04 -25.48
N GLU A 358 10.68 70.98 -24.70
CA GLU A 358 10.02 72.21 -24.25
C GLU A 358 9.69 73.13 -25.43
N LEU A 359 10.63 73.31 -26.37
CA LEU A 359 10.40 74.07 -27.61
C LEU A 359 9.32 73.44 -28.49
N LEU A 360 9.26 72.10 -28.55
CA LEU A 360 8.20 71.36 -29.23
C LEU A 360 6.86 71.40 -28.48
N SER A 361 6.89 71.56 -27.16
CA SER A 361 5.69 71.64 -26.30
C SER A 361 5.13 73.05 -26.13
N ALA A 362 5.87 74.08 -26.55
CA ALA A 362 5.43 75.46 -26.49
C ALA A 362 4.38 75.73 -27.59
N SER A 363 3.13 75.84 -27.19
CA SER A 363 2.04 76.33 -28.04
C SER A 363 2.16 77.85 -28.23
N ASP A 364 2.87 78.31 -29.27
CA ASP A 364 2.31 79.25 -30.24
C ASP A 364 3.26 79.63 -31.40
N VAL A 365 2.68 79.58 -32.59
CA VAL A 365 3.15 80.24 -33.81
C VAL A 365 2.78 81.71 -33.68
N SER A 366 3.70 82.58 -33.25
CA SER A 366 3.56 84.05 -33.38
C SER A 366 4.91 84.73 -33.13
N GLY A 367 5.64 85.07 -34.20
CA GLY A 367 6.84 85.91 -34.09
C GLY A 367 7.95 85.72 -35.13
N LEU A 368 7.79 84.85 -36.12
CA LEU A 368 8.64 84.82 -37.32
C LEU A 368 7.94 85.58 -38.44
N LEU A 369 8.11 86.91 -38.47
CA LEU A 369 8.09 87.81 -39.63
C LEU A 369 8.09 89.28 -39.15
N VAL A 370 9.28 89.85 -38.94
CA VAL A 370 9.84 91.01 -39.68
C VAL A 370 11.36 90.90 -39.61
#